data_AF-A0A849YZ75-F1
#
_entry.id   AF-A0A849YZ75-F1
#
_cell.length_a   1.000
_cell.length_b   1.000
_cell.length_c   1.000
_cell.angle_alpha   90.00
_cell.angle_beta   90.00
_cell.angle_gamma   90.00
#
_symmetry.space_group_name_H-M   'P 1'
#
loop_
_entity.id
_entity.type
_entity.pdbx_description
1 polymer ?
#
loop_
_entity_poly.entity_id
_entity_poly.type
_entity_poly.pdbx_seq_one_letter_code
_entity_poly.pdbx_strand_id
1 'polypeptide(L)'
;MADAVILTCHGTIADLSDLEAFLRNVRRGRPAPPELVEEVRRRYELIGPSPLLETSCAQAAALEARLGVPCRAAGRLWGPYPSEILGELAAAGATRVLSLPLAPQSVHVYHAAVEEAAKALAPLSIVRSPPWGDEPALIDAFVETIDAALATAPDVGANQAPVVLTAHSLPIRAIQAGDPYEAQFRGMAALVAERLAPRGHRVLVAFQSRGATGDEWLGPDFGDTLRELASQGFGAAVVAPIGFCAEHVETLYDLDIEGAAAAKGAGIGRFLRARTVGTRPRFIDALEAVAKRALAAAAPAK
;
A
#
# COMPACT_ATOMS: atom_id res chain seq x y z
N MET A 1 -19.87 17.82 -17.02
CA MET A 1 -18.97 18.04 -15.87
C MET A 1 -17.60 17.59 -16.28
N ALA A 2 -16.56 18.36 -15.96
CA ALA A 2 -15.18 17.96 -16.21
C ALA A 2 -14.72 17.13 -15.01
N ASP A 3 -14.55 15.83 -15.23
CA ASP A 3 -14.10 14.87 -14.23
C ASP A 3 -12.57 14.79 -14.23
N ALA A 4 -11.98 14.53 -13.07
CA ALA A 4 -10.58 14.17 -12.89
C ALA A 4 -10.42 13.18 -11.72
N VAL A 5 -9.25 12.57 -11.57
CA VAL A 5 -8.94 11.62 -10.51
C VAL A 5 -7.67 12.05 -9.78
N ILE A 6 -7.72 12.01 -8.44
CA ILE A 6 -6.54 12.13 -7.58
C ILE A 6 -6.26 10.78 -6.91
N LEU A 7 -5.10 10.20 -7.24
CA LEU A 7 -4.57 8.99 -6.62
C LEU A 7 -3.74 9.38 -5.41
N THR A 8 -4.17 9.01 -4.20
CA THR A 8 -3.44 9.38 -2.98
C THR A 8 -2.61 8.23 -2.42
N CYS A 9 -1.35 8.49 -2.11
CA CYS A 9 -0.47 7.57 -1.40
C CYS A 9 0.01 8.20 -0.08
N HIS A 10 0.78 7.46 0.72
CA HIS A 10 1.33 7.99 1.98
C HIS A 10 2.22 9.23 1.76
N GLY A 11 2.99 9.24 0.69
CA GLY A 11 4.07 10.21 0.44
C GLY A 11 5.40 9.71 1.00
N THR A 12 6.49 10.11 0.33
CA THR A 12 7.87 9.75 0.69
C THR A 12 8.82 10.86 0.24
N ILE A 13 9.96 10.98 0.90
CA ILE A 13 11.02 11.91 0.53
C ILE A 13 11.82 11.39 -0.67
N ALA A 14 12.29 12.32 -1.50
CA ALA A 14 13.27 12.04 -2.56
C ALA A 14 14.71 12.22 -2.07
N ASP A 15 14.93 13.15 -1.13
CA ASP A 15 16.23 13.48 -0.56
C ASP A 15 16.23 13.34 0.97
N LEU A 16 17.35 12.87 1.52
CA LEU A 16 17.56 12.73 2.96
C LEU A 16 17.61 14.08 3.71
N SER A 17 17.83 15.20 3.03
CA SER A 17 17.74 16.55 3.61
C SER A 17 16.35 16.84 4.15
N ASP A 18 15.32 16.19 3.59
CA ASP A 18 13.92 16.40 3.96
C ASP A 18 13.44 15.47 5.08
N LEU A 19 14.28 14.54 5.52
CA LEU A 19 13.90 13.45 6.43
C LEU A 19 13.27 13.95 7.73
N GLU A 20 13.87 14.95 8.38
CA GLU A 20 13.34 15.46 9.64
C GLU A 20 11.97 16.12 9.47
N ALA A 21 11.78 16.85 8.38
CA ALA A 21 10.49 17.47 8.05
C ALA A 21 9.44 16.40 7.75
N PHE A 22 9.81 15.37 7.00
CA PHE A 22 8.94 14.23 6.72
C PHE A 22 8.53 13.49 8.00
N LEU A 23 9.49 13.16 8.87
CA LEU A 23 9.19 12.50 10.14
C LEU A 23 8.33 13.37 11.06
N ARG A 24 8.50 14.69 11.01
CA ARG A 24 7.60 15.63 11.71
C ARG A 24 6.17 15.53 11.19
N ASN A 25 5.97 15.44 9.88
CA ASN A 25 4.65 15.24 9.29
C ASN A 25 4.04 13.89 9.70
N VAL A 26 4.80 12.80 9.59
CA VAL A 26 4.39 11.45 10.03
C VAL A 26 3.95 11.46 11.50
N ARG A 27 4.68 12.20 12.35
CA ARG A 27 4.41 12.31 13.79
C ARG A 27 3.46 13.45 14.16
N ARG A 28 2.66 13.95 13.20
CA ARG A 28 1.63 14.98 13.40
C ARG A 28 2.18 16.26 14.04
N GLY A 29 3.31 16.75 13.53
CA GLY A 29 3.98 17.95 14.01
C GLY A 29 5.01 17.71 15.11
N ARG A 30 5.05 16.52 15.74
CA ARG A 30 5.99 16.25 16.84
C ARG A 30 7.38 15.91 16.30
N PRO A 31 8.46 16.53 16.81
CA PRO A 31 9.83 16.25 16.36
C PRO A 31 10.24 14.82 16.71
N ALA A 32 10.79 14.09 15.73
CA ALA A 32 11.28 12.74 15.94
C ALA A 32 12.50 12.74 16.89
N PRO A 33 12.61 11.75 17.79
CA PRO A 33 13.83 11.56 18.57
C PRO A 33 15.05 11.33 17.66
N PRO A 34 16.27 11.77 18.04
CA PRO A 34 17.46 11.60 17.21
C PRO A 34 17.72 10.16 16.78
N GLU A 35 17.48 9.20 17.68
CA GLU A 35 17.64 7.76 17.40
C GLU A 35 16.69 7.27 16.29
N LEU A 36 15.47 7.82 16.22
CA LEU A 36 14.51 7.48 15.16
C LEU A 36 14.92 8.12 13.83
N VAL A 37 15.45 9.35 13.86
CA VAL A 37 15.95 10.03 12.65
C VAL A 37 17.10 9.23 12.06
N GLU A 38 18.05 8.82 12.90
CA GLU A 38 19.22 8.05 12.46
C GLU A 38 18.84 6.67 11.93
N GLU A 39 17.93 5.97 12.62
CA GLU A 39 17.42 4.69 12.16
C GLU A 39 16.74 4.81 10.79
N VAL A 40 15.84 5.78 10.59
CA VAL A 40 15.17 5.96 9.31
C VAL A 40 16.15 6.41 8.22
N ARG A 41 17.13 7.26 8.55
CA ARG A 41 18.22 7.65 7.63
C ARG A 41 18.96 6.41 7.11
N ARG A 42 19.40 5.54 8.02
CA ARG A 42 20.09 4.30 7.70
C ARG A 42 19.28 3.42 6.75
N ARG A 43 17.95 3.35 6.93
CA ARG A 43 17.07 2.59 6.02
C ARG A 43 17.15 3.13 4.60
N TYR A 44 16.91 4.43 4.42
CA TYR A 44 16.99 5.07 3.10
C TYR A 44 18.39 4.98 2.48
N GLU A 45 19.47 5.03 3.27
CA GLU A 45 20.83 4.81 2.76
C GLU A 45 21.04 3.39 2.21
N LEU A 46 20.40 2.39 2.80
CA LEU A 46 20.49 0.99 2.37
C LEU A 46 19.64 0.67 1.14
N ILE A 47 18.49 1.33 0.99
CA ILE A 47 17.55 1.06 -0.12
C ILE A 47 17.62 2.08 -1.26
N GLY A 48 18.27 3.22 -1.05
CA GLY A 48 18.20 4.37 -1.94
C GLY A 48 16.87 5.14 -1.84
N PRO A 49 16.56 6.00 -2.82
CA PRO A 49 15.31 6.74 -2.83
C PRO A 49 14.10 5.81 -2.97
N SER A 50 13.02 6.14 -2.27
CA SER A 50 11.78 5.36 -2.32
C SER A 50 11.06 5.55 -3.66
N PRO A 51 10.73 4.48 -4.40
CA PRO A 51 10.06 4.58 -5.71
C PRO A 51 8.55 4.83 -5.60
N LEU A 52 8.03 5.08 -4.38
CA LEU A 52 6.60 5.24 -4.12
C LEU A 52 5.96 6.32 -4.98
N LEU A 53 6.54 7.52 -5.01
CA LEU A 53 5.96 8.65 -5.74
C LEU A 53 6.04 8.41 -7.26
N GLU A 54 7.19 7.98 -7.75
CA GLU A 54 7.39 7.65 -9.18
C GLU A 54 6.37 6.60 -9.64
N THR A 55 6.21 5.51 -8.88
CA THR A 55 5.25 4.45 -9.18
C THR A 55 3.81 4.96 -9.11
N SER A 56 3.48 5.79 -8.12
CA SER A 56 2.13 6.38 -7.99
C SER A 56 1.80 7.29 -9.18
N CYS A 57 2.75 8.09 -9.64
CA CYS A 57 2.62 8.91 -10.85
C CYS A 57 2.45 8.05 -12.10
N ALA A 58 3.22 6.97 -12.23
CA ALA A 58 3.09 6.04 -13.34
C ALA A 58 1.74 5.30 -13.33
N GLN A 59 1.21 4.94 -12.16
CA GLN A 59 -0.14 4.40 -11.99
C GLN A 59 -1.22 5.41 -12.41
N ALA A 60 -1.06 6.69 -12.02
CA ALA A 60 -1.96 7.76 -12.45
C ALA A 60 -1.95 7.95 -13.97
N ALA A 61 -0.77 7.98 -14.60
CA ALA A 61 -0.64 8.09 -16.05
C ALA A 61 -1.26 6.89 -16.79
N ALA A 62 -1.06 5.67 -16.28
CA ALA A 62 -1.67 4.47 -16.85
C ALA A 62 -3.21 4.48 -16.72
N LEU A 63 -3.74 4.99 -15.61
CA LEU A 63 -5.18 5.16 -15.42
C LEU A 63 -5.77 6.25 -16.32
N GLU A 64 -5.08 7.39 -16.46
CA GLU A 64 -5.46 8.51 -17.34
C GLU A 64 -5.63 8.02 -18.78
N ALA A 65 -4.68 7.21 -19.28
CA ALA A 65 -4.73 6.63 -20.62
C ALA A 65 -5.98 5.76 -20.86
N ARG A 66 -6.56 5.17 -19.81
CA ARG A 66 -7.75 4.31 -19.91
C ARG A 66 -9.06 5.06 -19.71
N LEU A 67 -9.09 6.03 -18.80
CA LEU A 67 -10.29 6.79 -18.49
C LEU A 67 -10.53 7.95 -19.46
N GLY A 68 -9.46 8.50 -20.07
CA GLY A 68 -9.55 9.70 -20.89
C GLY A 68 -9.85 10.97 -20.09
N VAL A 69 -9.61 10.95 -18.77
CA VAL A 69 -9.74 12.10 -17.87
C VAL A 69 -8.45 12.31 -17.08
N PRO A 70 -8.09 13.56 -16.71
CA PRO A 70 -6.85 13.82 -15.98
C PRO A 70 -6.73 12.99 -14.69
N CYS A 71 -5.61 12.32 -14.50
CA CYS A 71 -5.30 11.58 -13.28
C CYS A 71 -3.94 12.03 -12.72
N ARG A 72 -3.88 12.36 -11.43
CA ARG A 72 -2.65 12.83 -10.76
C ARG A 72 -2.43 12.12 -9.44
N ALA A 73 -1.16 11.90 -9.09
CA ALA A 73 -0.79 11.34 -7.79
C ALA A 73 -0.50 12.44 -6.77
N ALA A 74 -0.88 12.21 -5.51
CA ALA A 74 -0.58 13.09 -4.39
C ALA A 74 -0.16 12.28 -3.16
N GLY A 75 0.76 12.79 -2.37
CA GLY A 75 1.14 12.21 -1.08
C GLY A 75 0.42 12.88 0.07
N ARG A 76 -0.08 12.08 1.02
CA ARG A 76 -0.82 12.56 2.19
C ARG A 76 0.09 13.25 3.22
N LEU A 77 1.28 12.71 3.46
CA LEU A 77 2.21 13.18 4.49
C LEU A 77 3.49 13.81 3.90
N TRP A 78 3.71 13.65 2.60
CA TRP A 78 4.79 14.31 1.87
C TRP A 78 4.33 14.67 0.46
N GLY A 79 4.81 15.80 -0.06
CA GLY A 79 4.38 16.37 -1.32
C GLY A 79 4.70 15.50 -2.56
N PRO A 80 4.05 15.78 -3.70
CA PRO A 80 3.06 16.85 -3.91
C PRO A 80 1.77 16.59 -3.13
N TYR A 81 1.29 17.60 -2.41
CA TYR A 81 0.15 17.47 -1.51
C TYR A 81 -1.18 17.56 -2.26
N PRO A 82 -2.30 17.06 -1.67
CA PRO A 82 -3.62 17.20 -2.28
C PRO A 82 -3.98 18.65 -2.64
N SER A 83 -3.56 19.64 -1.86
CA SER A 83 -3.79 21.06 -2.16
C SER A 83 -3.15 21.53 -3.46
N GLU A 84 -1.94 21.05 -3.76
CA GLU A 84 -1.20 21.40 -4.98
C GLU A 84 -1.86 20.72 -6.19
N ILE A 85 -2.14 19.42 -6.07
CA ILE A 85 -2.70 18.62 -7.15
C ILE A 85 -4.14 19.02 -7.47
N LEU A 86 -4.97 19.28 -6.47
CA LEU A 86 -6.32 19.79 -6.70
C LEU A 86 -6.31 21.18 -7.35
N GLY A 87 -5.34 22.03 -6.99
CA GLY A 87 -5.15 23.34 -7.62
C GLY A 87 -4.80 23.22 -9.11
N GLU A 88 -3.89 22.30 -9.46
CA GLU A 88 -3.55 21.97 -10.85
C GLU A 88 -4.78 21.48 -11.62
N LEU A 89 -5.52 20.51 -11.07
CA LEU A 89 -6.70 19.94 -11.70
C LEU A 89 -7.81 20.98 -11.90
N ALA A 90 -8.05 21.83 -10.90
CA ALA A 90 -9.03 22.91 -11.00
C ALA A 90 -8.64 23.95 -12.05
N ALA A 91 -7.35 24.33 -12.11
CA ALA A 91 -6.82 25.23 -13.14
C ALA A 91 -6.93 24.62 -14.55
N ALA A 92 -6.84 23.29 -14.66
CA ALA A 92 -7.09 22.55 -15.91
C ALA A 92 -8.60 22.37 -16.24
N GLY A 93 -9.49 22.96 -15.44
CA GLY A 93 -10.93 22.99 -15.69
C GLY A 93 -11.73 21.87 -15.03
N ALA A 94 -11.13 21.05 -14.17
CA ALA A 94 -11.87 20.02 -13.43
C ALA A 94 -12.90 20.67 -12.49
N THR A 95 -14.12 20.17 -12.53
CA THR A 95 -15.23 20.60 -11.65
C THR A 95 -15.59 19.53 -10.62
N ARG A 96 -15.19 18.28 -10.89
CA ARG A 96 -15.45 17.11 -10.05
C ARG A 96 -14.22 16.21 -10.03
N VAL A 97 -13.71 15.91 -8.84
CA VAL A 97 -12.50 15.09 -8.66
C VAL A 97 -12.82 13.85 -7.84
N LEU A 98 -12.53 12.68 -8.39
CA LEU A 98 -12.56 11.43 -7.64
C LEU A 98 -11.30 11.32 -6.77
N SER A 99 -11.49 11.23 -5.45
CA SER A 99 -10.47 10.78 -4.51
C SER A 99 -10.42 9.24 -4.53
N LEU A 100 -9.33 8.67 -5.03
CA LEU A 100 -9.10 7.23 -5.10
C LEU A 100 -7.76 6.88 -4.44
N PRO A 101 -7.73 6.48 -3.17
CA PRO A 101 -6.48 6.14 -2.48
C PRO A 101 -5.84 4.87 -3.03
N LEU A 102 -4.51 4.88 -3.16
CA LEU A 102 -3.67 3.72 -3.50
C LEU A 102 -3.46 2.76 -2.32
N ALA A 103 -4.12 3.02 -1.19
CA ALA A 103 -4.36 2.07 -0.12
C ALA A 103 -5.81 1.56 -0.24
N PRO A 104 -6.05 0.27 -0.56
CA PRO A 104 -7.40 -0.29 -0.68
C PRO A 104 -8.22 -0.28 0.62
N GLN A 105 -7.52 -0.22 1.75
CA GLN A 105 -8.03 -0.19 3.12
C GLN A 105 -7.90 1.20 3.76
N SER A 106 -8.75 1.47 4.75
CA SER A 106 -8.82 2.71 5.53
C SER A 106 -8.84 3.98 4.66
N VAL A 107 -9.48 3.91 3.48
CA VAL A 107 -9.55 4.98 2.47
C VAL A 107 -10.01 6.34 3.03
N HIS A 108 -10.81 6.32 4.10
CA HIS A 108 -11.32 7.49 4.80
C HIS A 108 -10.21 8.47 5.25
N VAL A 109 -9.03 7.99 5.64
CA VAL A 109 -7.92 8.85 6.10
C VAL A 109 -7.36 9.72 4.97
N TYR A 110 -7.44 9.22 3.73
CA TYR A 110 -6.98 9.91 2.53
C TYR A 110 -8.06 10.83 1.97
N HIS A 111 -9.33 10.39 1.97
CA HIS A 111 -10.45 11.25 1.60
C HIS A 111 -10.49 12.50 2.48
N ALA A 112 -10.31 12.36 3.79
CA ALA A 112 -10.28 13.51 4.70
C ALA A 112 -9.18 14.54 4.31
N ALA A 113 -8.01 14.09 3.89
CA ALA A 113 -6.92 14.98 3.46
C ALA A 113 -7.25 15.70 2.13
N VAL A 114 -7.86 15.00 1.17
CA VAL A 114 -8.30 15.58 -0.11
C VAL A 114 -9.43 16.59 0.11
N GLU A 115 -10.39 16.27 0.97
CA GLU A 115 -11.52 17.15 1.25
C GLU A 115 -11.11 18.40 2.02
N GLU A 116 -10.18 18.27 2.98
CA GLU A 116 -9.61 19.44 3.66
C GLU A 116 -8.95 20.39 2.66
N ALA A 117 -8.14 19.85 1.74
CA ALA A 117 -7.50 20.63 0.69
C ALA A 117 -8.51 21.27 -0.29
N ALA A 118 -9.61 20.58 -0.59
CA ALA A 118 -10.64 21.08 -1.51
C ALA A 118 -11.42 22.30 -0.98
N LYS A 119 -11.46 22.52 0.35
CA LYS A 119 -12.19 23.67 0.94
C LYS A 119 -11.73 25.03 0.40
N ALA A 120 -10.44 25.16 0.06
CA ALA A 120 -9.87 26.38 -0.48
C ALA A 120 -10.10 26.56 -2.00
N LEU A 121 -10.67 25.56 -2.67
CA LEU A 121 -10.80 25.47 -4.13
C LEU A 121 -12.27 25.38 -4.58
N ALA A 122 -13.21 25.84 -3.75
CA ALA A 122 -14.63 25.85 -4.10
C ALA A 122 -14.89 26.67 -5.40
N PRO A 123 -15.77 26.22 -6.31
CA PRO A 123 -16.75 25.13 -6.16
C PRO A 123 -16.30 23.75 -6.71
N LEU A 124 -15.11 23.24 -6.32
CA LEU A 124 -14.67 21.89 -6.67
C LEU A 124 -15.44 20.79 -5.89
N SER A 125 -16.08 19.86 -6.60
CA SER A 125 -16.78 18.71 -5.99
C SER A 125 -15.83 17.52 -5.82
N ILE A 126 -15.82 16.89 -4.64
CA ILE A 126 -15.05 15.68 -4.36
C ILE A 126 -15.97 14.46 -4.32
N VAL A 127 -15.64 13.44 -5.11
CA VAL A 127 -16.27 12.11 -5.08
C VAL A 127 -15.33 11.16 -4.35
N ARG A 128 -15.85 10.30 -3.48
CA ARG A 128 -15.06 9.29 -2.76
C ARG A 128 -15.21 7.93 -3.42
N SER A 129 -14.12 7.21 -3.61
CA SER A 129 -14.20 5.76 -3.83
C SER A 129 -14.63 5.04 -2.55
N PRO A 130 -15.32 3.89 -2.62
CA PRO A 130 -15.38 2.98 -1.49
C PRO A 130 -13.99 2.38 -1.20
N PRO A 131 -13.79 1.69 -0.06
CA PRO A 131 -12.75 0.67 0.05
C PRO A 131 -12.87 -0.30 -1.13
N TRP A 132 -11.74 -0.76 -1.65
CA TRP A 132 -11.70 -1.51 -2.91
C TRP A 132 -10.75 -2.71 -2.87
N GLY A 133 -10.42 -3.17 -1.65
CA GLY A 133 -9.63 -4.38 -1.43
C GLY A 133 -10.30 -5.67 -1.93
N ASP A 134 -11.59 -5.61 -2.24
CA ASP A 134 -12.39 -6.70 -2.80
C ASP A 134 -12.51 -6.67 -4.33
N GLU A 135 -11.89 -5.70 -5.01
CA GLU A 135 -11.92 -5.61 -6.47
C GLU A 135 -11.26 -6.86 -7.08
N PRO A 136 -11.98 -7.67 -7.89
CA PRO A 136 -11.45 -8.95 -8.39
C PRO A 136 -10.13 -8.80 -9.16
N ALA A 137 -9.98 -7.72 -9.93
CA ALA A 137 -8.74 -7.44 -10.67
C ALA A 137 -7.57 -7.08 -9.74
N LEU A 138 -7.81 -6.48 -8.57
CA LEU A 138 -6.75 -6.27 -7.58
C LEU A 138 -6.26 -7.61 -7.02
N ILE A 139 -7.19 -8.50 -6.68
CA ILE A 139 -6.88 -9.85 -6.19
C ILE A 139 -6.07 -10.62 -7.24
N ASP A 140 -6.50 -10.59 -8.50
CA ASP A 140 -5.75 -11.19 -9.62
C ASP A 140 -4.34 -10.62 -9.73
N ALA A 141 -4.18 -9.30 -9.62
CA ALA A 141 -2.85 -8.66 -9.70
C ALA A 141 -1.92 -9.10 -8.58
N PHE A 142 -2.42 -9.30 -7.36
CA PHE A 142 -1.62 -9.86 -6.25
C PHE A 142 -1.25 -11.32 -6.49
N VAL A 143 -2.17 -12.14 -6.99
CA VAL A 143 -1.88 -13.54 -7.36
C VAL A 143 -0.79 -13.58 -8.44
N GLU A 144 -0.84 -12.71 -9.44
CA GLU A 144 0.21 -12.61 -10.47
C GLU A 144 1.59 -12.25 -9.90
N THR A 145 1.67 -11.45 -8.83
CA THR A 145 2.96 -11.11 -8.22
C THR A 145 3.51 -12.27 -7.39
N ILE A 146 2.64 -13.03 -6.75
CA ILE A 146 2.97 -14.26 -6.01
C ILE A 146 3.44 -15.35 -6.98
N ASP A 147 2.73 -15.54 -8.10
CA ASP A 147 3.12 -16.49 -9.15
C ASP A 147 4.49 -16.13 -9.74
N ALA A 148 4.75 -14.84 -9.97
CA ALA A 148 6.05 -14.39 -10.44
C ALA A 148 7.17 -14.69 -9.42
N ALA A 149 6.93 -14.54 -8.11
CA ALA A 149 7.89 -14.88 -7.08
C ALA A 149 8.15 -16.40 -7.01
N LEU A 150 7.09 -17.22 -7.05
CA LEU A 150 7.20 -18.68 -7.09
C LEU A 150 7.98 -19.18 -8.31
N ALA A 151 7.77 -18.55 -9.48
CA ALA A 151 8.48 -18.90 -10.70
C ALA A 151 10.01 -18.70 -10.62
N THR A 152 10.51 -17.88 -9.68
CA THR A 152 11.96 -17.70 -9.47
C THR A 152 12.63 -18.87 -8.74
N ALA A 153 11.86 -19.76 -8.13
CA ALA A 153 12.35 -20.92 -7.40
C ALA A 153 11.51 -22.16 -7.74
N PRO A 154 11.60 -22.68 -8.97
CA PRO A 154 10.78 -23.81 -9.43
C PRO A 154 11.08 -25.12 -8.67
N ASP A 155 12.21 -25.18 -7.94
CA ASP A 155 12.56 -26.27 -7.03
C ASP A 155 11.74 -26.27 -5.73
N VAL A 156 11.08 -25.15 -5.41
CA VAL A 156 10.20 -25.01 -4.26
C VAL A 156 8.78 -25.37 -4.70
N GLY A 157 8.37 -26.62 -4.46
CA GLY A 157 7.03 -27.08 -4.81
C GLY A 157 5.92 -26.30 -4.08
N ALA A 158 4.70 -26.31 -4.62
CA ALA A 158 3.57 -25.52 -4.11
C ALA A 158 3.25 -25.75 -2.62
N ASN A 159 3.49 -26.96 -2.11
CA ASN A 159 3.27 -27.31 -0.69
C ASN A 159 4.51 -27.08 0.20
N GLN A 160 5.64 -26.66 -0.38
CA GLN A 160 6.91 -26.50 0.33
C GLN A 160 7.19 -25.05 0.75
N ALA A 161 6.51 -24.07 0.15
CA ALA A 161 6.54 -22.67 0.58
C ALA A 161 5.13 -22.16 0.92
N PRO A 162 4.85 -21.91 2.21
CA PRO A 162 3.71 -21.13 2.63
C PRO A 162 3.82 -19.71 2.07
N VAL A 163 2.67 -19.12 1.75
CA VAL A 163 2.54 -17.73 1.34
C VAL A 163 2.14 -16.90 2.56
N VAL A 164 2.95 -15.92 2.92
CA VAL A 164 2.69 -14.96 4.00
C VAL A 164 2.28 -13.64 3.36
N LEU A 165 1.00 -13.30 3.48
CA LEU A 165 0.42 -12.04 3.03
C LEU A 165 0.68 -10.98 4.09
N THR A 166 1.37 -9.89 3.73
CA THR A 166 1.81 -8.86 4.68
C THR A 166 1.21 -7.48 4.43
N ALA A 167 1.05 -6.73 5.53
CA ALA A 167 0.75 -5.30 5.53
C ALA A 167 1.37 -4.62 6.76
N HIS A 168 1.43 -3.28 6.75
CA HIS A 168 1.86 -2.50 7.92
C HIS A 168 0.96 -2.81 9.14
N SER A 169 1.53 -2.94 10.32
CA SER A 169 0.76 -3.08 11.56
C SER A 169 0.16 -1.75 12.00
N LEU A 170 -0.98 -1.72 12.67
CA LEU A 170 -1.47 -0.50 13.32
C LEU A 170 -1.49 -0.68 14.84
N PRO A 171 -1.33 0.40 15.62
CA PRO A 171 -1.56 0.35 17.05
C PRO A 171 -2.98 -0.16 17.34
N ILE A 172 -3.14 -1.12 18.25
CA ILE A 172 -4.44 -1.71 18.60
C ILE A 172 -5.45 -0.63 19.03
N ARG A 173 -4.99 0.43 19.69
CA ARG A 173 -5.83 1.60 20.03
C ARG A 173 -6.52 2.24 18.81
N ALA A 174 -5.91 2.22 17.63
CA ALA A 174 -6.53 2.76 16.42
C ALA A 174 -7.68 1.85 15.95
N ILE A 175 -7.48 0.52 16.04
CA ILE A 175 -8.51 -0.47 15.74
C ILE A 175 -9.66 -0.34 16.75
N GLN A 176 -9.36 -0.24 18.05
CA GLN A 176 -10.36 -0.03 19.11
C GLN A 176 -11.10 1.30 18.99
N ALA A 177 -10.46 2.32 18.40
CA ALA A 177 -11.09 3.60 18.09
C ALA A 177 -12.01 3.54 16.84
N GLY A 178 -12.15 2.37 16.21
CA GLY A 178 -13.08 2.12 15.12
C GLY A 178 -12.47 2.16 13.72
N ASP A 179 -11.14 2.14 13.56
CA ASP A 179 -10.53 2.03 12.24
C ASP A 179 -10.82 0.64 11.62
N PRO A 180 -11.44 0.56 10.42
CA PRO A 180 -11.81 -0.70 9.80
C PRO A 180 -10.63 -1.46 9.18
N TYR A 181 -9.40 -0.96 9.31
CA TYR A 181 -8.17 -1.48 8.70
C TYR A 181 -8.04 -2.99 8.78
N GLU A 182 -8.13 -3.56 9.99
CA GLU A 182 -7.91 -4.99 10.19
C GLU A 182 -8.93 -5.83 9.42
N ALA A 183 -10.22 -5.50 9.56
CA ALA A 183 -11.29 -6.24 8.90
C ALA A 183 -11.16 -6.16 7.37
N GLN A 184 -10.86 -4.98 6.84
CA GLN A 184 -10.69 -4.77 5.40
C GLN A 184 -9.47 -5.52 4.85
N PHE A 185 -8.34 -5.44 5.53
CA PHE A 185 -7.13 -6.14 5.12
C PHE A 185 -7.29 -7.66 5.20
N ARG A 186 -7.85 -8.19 6.30
CA ARG A 186 -8.10 -9.64 6.44
C ARG A 186 -9.10 -10.15 5.40
N GLY A 187 -10.13 -9.37 5.06
CA GLY A 187 -11.07 -9.69 3.98
C GLY A 187 -10.37 -9.79 2.62
N MET A 188 -9.54 -8.79 2.27
CA MET A 188 -8.74 -8.81 1.05
C MET A 188 -7.77 -10.01 1.03
N ALA A 189 -7.09 -10.28 2.14
CA ALA A 189 -6.18 -11.42 2.27
C ALA A 189 -6.90 -12.77 2.12
N ALA A 190 -8.14 -12.90 2.61
CA ALA A 190 -8.95 -14.09 2.43
C ALA A 190 -9.27 -14.32 0.93
N LEU A 191 -9.61 -13.27 0.18
CA LEU A 191 -9.85 -13.37 -1.26
C LEU A 191 -8.60 -13.80 -2.04
N VAL A 192 -7.41 -13.30 -1.66
CA VAL A 192 -6.14 -13.79 -2.23
C VAL A 192 -5.93 -15.25 -1.86
N ALA A 193 -6.19 -15.64 -0.61
CA ALA A 193 -6.04 -17.02 -0.15
C ALA A 193 -6.97 -17.99 -0.90
N GLU A 194 -8.21 -17.60 -1.18
CA GLU A 194 -9.16 -18.39 -1.97
C GLU A 194 -8.64 -18.73 -3.37
N ARG A 195 -7.87 -17.83 -3.98
CA ARG A 195 -7.26 -18.05 -5.32
C ARG A 195 -6.06 -18.99 -5.28
N LEU A 196 -5.38 -19.04 -4.14
CA LEU A 196 -4.19 -19.86 -3.92
C LEU A 196 -4.53 -21.25 -3.35
N ALA A 197 -5.65 -21.40 -2.64
CA ALA A 197 -6.06 -22.65 -2.00
C ALA A 197 -6.20 -23.84 -2.99
N PRO A 198 -6.81 -23.70 -4.18
CA PRO A 198 -6.85 -24.79 -5.18
C PRO A 198 -5.46 -25.23 -5.69
N ARG A 199 -4.42 -24.43 -5.45
CA ARG A 199 -3.04 -24.68 -5.86
C ARG A 199 -2.21 -25.36 -4.77
N GLY A 200 -2.79 -25.62 -3.59
CA GLY A 200 -2.13 -26.32 -2.49
C GLY A 200 -1.31 -25.44 -1.55
N HIS A 201 -1.25 -24.12 -1.78
CA HIS A 201 -0.49 -23.22 -0.90
C HIS A 201 -1.17 -23.03 0.45
N ARG A 202 -0.40 -23.21 1.53
CA ARG A 202 -0.77 -22.69 2.84
C ARG A 202 -0.62 -21.18 2.83
N VAL A 203 -1.66 -20.45 3.20
CA VAL A 203 -1.66 -18.99 3.23
C VAL A 203 -1.79 -18.51 4.67
N LEU A 204 -0.94 -17.56 5.07
CA LEU A 204 -0.95 -16.91 6.37
C LEU A 204 -1.03 -15.39 6.18
N VAL A 205 -1.51 -14.71 7.22
CA VAL A 205 -1.46 -13.24 7.31
C VAL A 205 -0.48 -12.86 8.39
N ALA A 206 0.36 -11.86 8.13
CA ALA A 206 1.22 -11.27 9.14
C ALA A 206 1.34 -9.75 8.97
N PHE A 207 1.68 -9.06 10.05
CA PHE A 207 1.85 -7.61 10.06
C PHE A 207 3.31 -7.24 10.33
N GLN A 208 3.81 -6.27 9.59
CA GLN A 208 5.19 -5.79 9.65
C GLN A 208 5.26 -4.37 10.22
N SER A 209 6.48 -3.85 10.38
CA SER A 209 6.73 -2.42 10.65
C SER A 209 6.10 -1.90 11.94
N ARG A 210 6.03 -2.74 12.98
CA ARG A 210 5.58 -2.29 14.31
C ARG A 210 6.52 -1.20 14.83
N GLY A 211 5.95 -0.07 15.25
CA GLY A 211 6.74 1.00 15.84
C GLY A 211 7.34 0.61 17.19
N ALA A 212 8.53 1.10 17.49
CA ALA A 212 9.27 0.84 18.74
C ALA A 212 8.64 1.45 20.01
N THR A 213 7.42 1.98 19.92
CA THR A 213 6.65 2.48 21.07
C THR A 213 6.08 1.32 21.87
N GLY A 214 5.96 1.44 23.19
CA GLY A 214 5.33 0.43 24.07
C GLY A 214 3.82 0.23 23.86
N ASP A 215 3.26 0.70 22.74
CA ASP A 215 1.89 0.41 22.32
C ASP A 215 1.76 -1.06 21.92
N GLU A 216 0.59 -1.65 22.10
CA GLU A 216 0.25 -2.94 21.49
C GLU A 216 -0.05 -2.74 19.99
N TRP A 217 0.48 -3.64 19.17
CA TRP A 217 0.37 -3.57 17.71
C TRP A 217 -0.36 -4.78 17.14
N LEU A 218 -1.10 -4.54 16.06
CA LEU A 218 -1.85 -5.57 15.35
C LEU A 218 -0.94 -6.73 14.91
N GLY A 219 -1.44 -7.97 15.10
CA GLY A 219 -0.71 -9.20 14.84
C GLY A 219 -1.47 -10.22 14.00
N PRO A 220 -0.81 -11.35 13.66
CA PRO A 220 0.49 -11.79 14.19
C PRO A 220 1.66 -10.99 13.60
N ASP A 221 2.79 -10.99 14.31
CA ASP A 221 4.03 -10.35 13.85
C ASP A 221 4.62 -11.12 12.65
N PHE A 222 5.22 -10.40 11.71
CA PHE A 222 5.89 -11.01 10.57
C PHE A 222 7.08 -11.89 10.96
N GLY A 223 7.97 -11.43 11.84
CA GLY A 223 9.09 -12.23 12.31
C GLY A 223 8.65 -13.46 13.11
N ASP A 224 7.63 -13.30 13.96
CA ASP A 224 7.06 -14.43 14.71
C ASP A 224 6.43 -15.47 13.79
N THR A 225 5.75 -15.02 12.73
CA THR A 225 5.16 -15.89 11.72
C THR A 225 6.23 -16.71 10.99
N LEU A 226 7.37 -16.10 10.65
CA LEU A 226 8.50 -16.83 10.04
C LEU A 226 9.09 -17.88 10.99
N ARG A 227 9.25 -17.55 12.27
CA ARG A 227 9.73 -18.51 13.29
C ARG A 227 8.76 -19.68 13.47
N GLU A 228 7.46 -19.41 13.43
CA GLU A 228 6.42 -20.42 13.54
C GLU A 228 6.33 -21.31 12.28
N LEU A 229 6.64 -20.79 11.10
CA LEU A 229 6.79 -21.63 9.90
C LEU A 229 8.01 -22.52 10.00
N ALA A 230 9.14 -21.98 10.45
CA ALA A 230 10.37 -22.76 10.59
C ALA A 230 10.24 -23.88 11.65
N SER A 231 9.57 -23.60 12.78
CA SER A 231 9.30 -24.61 13.82
C SER A 231 8.47 -25.79 13.32
N GLN A 232 7.64 -25.56 12.30
CA GLN A 232 6.82 -26.56 11.62
C GLN A 232 7.56 -27.28 10.46
N GLY A 233 8.85 -26.99 10.25
CA GLY A 233 9.69 -27.65 9.27
C GLY A 233 9.68 -27.02 7.87
N PHE A 234 9.09 -25.83 7.69
CA PHE A 234 9.15 -25.14 6.39
C PHE A 234 10.52 -24.49 6.19
N GLY A 235 11.24 -24.95 5.17
CA GLY A 235 12.53 -24.37 4.75
C GLY A 235 12.40 -23.22 3.74
N ALA A 236 11.17 -22.94 3.28
CA ALA A 236 10.88 -21.91 2.30
C ALA A 236 9.64 -21.09 2.69
N ALA A 237 9.58 -19.83 2.29
CA ALA A 237 8.39 -18.98 2.43
C ALA A 237 8.32 -17.96 1.28
N VAL A 238 7.11 -17.74 0.77
CA VAL A 238 6.81 -16.62 -0.12
C VAL A 238 6.20 -15.49 0.71
N VAL A 239 6.71 -14.28 0.59
CA VAL A 239 6.22 -13.10 1.32
C VAL A 239 5.65 -12.11 0.33
N ALA A 240 4.35 -11.82 0.45
CA ALA A 240 3.62 -10.98 -0.49
C ALA A 240 3.05 -9.73 0.20
N PRO A 241 3.59 -8.53 -0.08
CA PRO A 241 3.17 -7.29 0.56
C PRO A 241 1.86 -6.74 -0.01
N ILE A 242 0.76 -7.49 0.11
CA ILE A 242 -0.54 -7.13 -0.47
C ILE A 242 -1.20 -5.92 0.21
N GLY A 243 -0.65 -5.45 1.33
CA GLY A 243 -1.05 -4.18 1.94
C GLY A 243 -0.66 -2.94 1.13
N PHE A 244 0.16 -3.07 0.08
CA PHE A 244 0.76 -1.97 -0.65
C PHE A 244 0.69 -2.13 -2.17
N CYS A 245 0.50 -1.01 -2.86
CA CYS A 245 0.42 -0.99 -4.32
C CYS A 245 1.73 -0.59 -5.02
N ALA A 246 2.73 -0.13 -4.27
CA ALA A 246 4.02 0.33 -4.80
C ALA A 246 5.16 0.01 -3.81
N GLU A 247 6.35 -0.23 -4.36
CA GLU A 247 7.54 -0.43 -3.54
C GLU A 247 7.87 0.86 -2.76
N HIS A 248 8.35 0.71 -1.54
CA HIS A 248 8.72 1.80 -0.64
C HIS A 248 9.57 1.23 0.49
N VAL A 249 9.89 2.04 1.50
CA VAL A 249 10.80 1.64 2.58
C VAL A 249 10.39 0.35 3.30
N GLU A 250 9.10 0.10 3.50
CA GLU A 250 8.63 -1.07 4.27
C GLU A 250 8.63 -2.36 3.44
N THR A 251 8.79 -2.28 2.11
CA THR A 251 9.03 -3.48 1.29
C THR A 251 10.51 -3.67 1.03
N LEU A 252 11.22 -2.60 0.69
CA LEU A 252 12.64 -2.66 0.31
C LEU A 252 13.59 -2.83 1.50
N TYR A 253 13.19 -2.36 2.69
CA TYR A 253 14.01 -2.51 3.90
C TYR A 253 13.39 -3.55 4.84
N ASP A 254 12.15 -3.34 5.30
CA ASP A 254 11.57 -4.21 6.34
C ASP A 254 11.40 -5.67 5.84
N LEU A 255 11.14 -5.90 4.55
CA LEU A 255 11.07 -7.25 3.97
C LEU A 255 12.38 -7.74 3.37
N ASP A 256 12.94 -7.00 2.41
CA ASP A 256 14.09 -7.48 1.65
C ASP A 256 15.39 -7.52 2.48
N ILE A 257 15.48 -6.73 3.56
CA ILE A 257 16.65 -6.72 4.45
C ILE A 257 16.32 -7.37 5.79
N GLU A 258 15.41 -6.79 6.57
CA GLU A 258 15.11 -7.30 7.92
C GLU A 258 14.36 -8.64 7.86
N GLY A 259 13.37 -8.74 6.97
CA GLY A 259 12.61 -9.95 6.74
C GLY A 259 13.45 -11.12 6.24
N ALA A 260 14.32 -10.87 5.26
CA ALA A 260 15.27 -11.87 4.76
C ALA A 260 16.24 -12.32 5.86
N ALA A 261 16.75 -11.41 6.68
CA ALA A 261 17.59 -11.74 7.83
C ALA A 261 16.83 -12.55 8.89
N ALA A 262 15.60 -12.18 9.21
CA ALA A 262 14.73 -12.90 10.14
C ALA A 262 14.41 -14.31 9.64
N ALA A 263 14.08 -14.47 8.36
CA ALA A 263 13.85 -15.75 7.72
C ALA A 263 15.09 -16.66 7.83
N LYS A 264 16.27 -16.13 7.49
CA LYS A 264 17.53 -16.85 7.62
C LYS A 264 17.81 -17.26 9.07
N GLY A 265 17.61 -16.35 10.02
CA GLY A 265 17.80 -16.61 11.46
C GLY A 265 16.83 -17.66 12.01
N ALA A 266 15.62 -17.74 11.46
CA ALA A 266 14.63 -18.75 11.80
C ALA A 266 14.91 -20.14 11.18
N GLY A 267 15.76 -20.23 10.15
CA GLY A 267 16.04 -21.48 9.42
C GLY A 267 15.29 -21.62 8.09
N ILE A 268 14.64 -20.56 7.61
CA ILE A 268 14.04 -20.50 6.27
C ILE A 268 15.14 -20.17 5.26
N GLY A 269 15.63 -21.18 4.55
CA GLY A 269 16.71 -21.07 3.56
C GLY A 269 16.28 -20.57 2.18
N ARG A 270 14.98 -20.45 1.92
CA ARG A 270 14.40 -19.91 0.69
C ARG A 270 13.36 -18.84 1.02
N PHE A 271 13.77 -17.58 0.97
CA PHE A 271 12.90 -16.43 1.16
C PHE A 271 12.57 -15.80 -0.20
N LEU A 272 11.32 -15.87 -0.63
CA LEU A 272 10.87 -15.35 -1.92
C LEU A 272 9.94 -14.16 -1.70
N ARG A 273 10.39 -12.94 -1.99
CA ARG A 273 9.57 -11.75 -1.75
C ARG A 273 8.90 -11.28 -3.04
N ALA A 274 7.56 -11.21 -3.01
CA ALA A 274 6.55 -10.52 -3.84
C ALA A 274 6.97 -9.98 -5.22
N ARG A 275 6.25 -9.11 -5.91
CA ARG A 275 6.48 -7.66 -5.96
C ARG A 275 5.18 -6.99 -5.57
N THR A 276 5.26 -5.72 -5.20
CA THR A 276 4.05 -4.90 -5.23
C THR A 276 3.51 -4.89 -6.66
N VAL A 277 2.23 -4.59 -6.79
CA VAL A 277 1.52 -4.62 -8.08
C VAL A 277 2.04 -3.57 -9.06
N GLY A 278 2.61 -2.47 -8.58
CA GLY A 278 3.23 -1.44 -9.42
C GLY A 278 2.28 -0.97 -10.53
N THR A 279 2.72 -1.01 -11.78
CA THR A 279 1.93 -0.63 -12.97
C THR A 279 1.39 -1.83 -13.75
N ARG A 280 1.26 -3.01 -13.13
CA ARG A 280 0.75 -4.21 -13.81
C ARG A 280 -0.60 -3.93 -14.48
N PRO A 281 -0.83 -4.39 -15.72
CA PRO A 281 -2.09 -4.14 -16.43
C PRO A 281 -3.32 -4.52 -15.61
N ARG A 282 -3.29 -5.68 -14.96
CA ARG A 282 -4.38 -6.19 -14.11
C ARG A 282 -4.67 -5.28 -12.91
N PHE A 283 -3.66 -4.62 -12.36
CA PHE A 283 -3.86 -3.63 -11.31
C PHE A 283 -4.50 -2.34 -11.84
N ILE A 284 -4.11 -1.89 -13.03
CA ILE A 284 -4.75 -0.75 -13.67
C ILE A 284 -6.22 -1.07 -14.05
N ASP A 285 -6.53 -2.33 -14.41
CA ASP A 285 -7.93 -2.79 -14.57
C ASP A 285 -8.75 -2.54 -13.29
N ALA A 286 -8.16 -2.81 -12.11
CA ALA A 286 -8.82 -2.61 -10.82
C ALA A 286 -9.10 -1.12 -10.54
N LEU A 287 -8.10 -0.26 -10.71
CA LEU A 287 -8.25 1.19 -10.54
C LEU A 287 -9.32 1.76 -11.48
N GLU A 288 -9.30 1.32 -12.74
CA GLU A 288 -10.26 1.73 -13.75
C GLU A 288 -11.70 1.32 -13.38
N ALA A 289 -11.89 0.08 -12.92
CA ALA A 289 -13.20 -0.42 -12.52
C ALA A 289 -13.77 0.36 -11.33
N VAL A 290 -12.95 0.64 -10.32
CA VAL A 290 -13.34 1.44 -9.14
C VAL A 290 -13.68 2.88 -9.57
N ALA A 291 -12.83 3.49 -10.40
CA ALA A 291 -13.03 4.87 -10.84
C ALA A 291 -14.31 5.04 -11.65
N LYS A 292 -14.55 4.15 -12.62
CA LYS A 292 -15.78 4.16 -13.43
C LYS A 292 -17.03 4.00 -12.57
N ARG A 293 -17.04 3.05 -11.63
CA ARG A 293 -18.19 2.85 -10.72
C ARG A 293 -18.44 4.08 -9.85
N ALA A 294 -17.40 4.66 -9.23
CA ALA A 294 -17.54 5.80 -8.33
C ALA A 294 -18.04 7.06 -9.06
N LEU A 295 -17.46 7.37 -10.23
CA LEU A 295 -17.88 8.52 -11.04
C LEU A 295 -19.31 8.39 -11.58
N ALA A 296 -19.72 7.16 -11.95
CA ALA A 296 -21.08 6.89 -12.40
C ALA A 296 -22.10 7.02 -11.27
N ALA A 297 -21.80 6.48 -10.08
CA ALA A 297 -22.68 6.57 -8.92
C ALA A 297 -22.90 8.02 -8.43
N ALA A 298 -21.92 8.89 -8.67
CA ALA A 298 -21.98 10.31 -8.32
C ALA A 298 -22.56 11.21 -9.43
N ALA A 299 -23.01 10.65 -10.56
CA ALA A 299 -23.66 11.43 -11.61
C ALA A 299 -25.04 11.94 -11.14
N PRO A 300 -25.41 13.21 -11.41
CA PRO A 300 -26.73 13.71 -11.08
C PRO A 300 -27.79 12.88 -11.81
N ALA A 301 -28.90 12.60 -11.13
CA ALA A 301 -30.06 12.01 -11.77
C ALA A 301 -30.50 12.89 -12.95
N LYS A 302 -30.69 12.27 -14.11
CA LYS A 302 -31.20 12.94 -15.31
C LYS A 302 -32.63 13.43 -15.12
#